data_AF-Q2N7M4-F1
#
_entry.id   AF-Q2N7M4-F1
#
_cell.length_a   1.000
_cell.length_b   1.000
_cell.length_c   1.000
_cell.angle_alpha   90.00
_cell.angle_beta   90.00
_cell.angle_gamma   90.00
#
_symmetry.space_group_name_H-M   'P 1'
#
loop_
_entity.id
_entity.type
_entity.pdbx_description
1 polymer ?
#
loop_
_entity_poly.entity_id
_entity_poly.type
_entity_poly.pdbx_seq_one_letter_code
_entity_poly.pdbx_strand_id
1 'polypeptide(L)'
;MLGACSSEPEAPEAVETDIPEELRQDTGTRAAPDVSGATPMEERVATLGLLNKRNNISQDLEMSPGESRRIGDIIVRLSACERTAPWEMPQETGAFVQVLVEGKGEDEGEWRKIFSGWMFQRSPSLNVVEHPVYDVWVKDCAMSFPGESGASASSES
;
A
#
# COMPACT_ATOMS: atom_id res chain seq x y z
N MET A 1 24.51 59.76 9.14
CA MET A 1 23.16 59.48 8.61
C MET A 1 23.33 58.41 7.55
N LEU A 2 22.85 57.18 7.83
CA LEU A 2 21.73 56.50 7.13
C LEU A 2 22.06 56.17 5.66
N GLY A 3 21.96 54.94 5.16
CA GLY A 3 21.36 53.73 5.68
C GLY A 3 21.70 52.52 4.78
N ALA A 4 21.45 51.32 5.31
CA ALA A 4 21.70 50.04 4.69
C ALA A 4 20.73 49.74 3.53
N CYS A 5 21.21 49.03 2.50
CA CYS A 5 20.35 48.40 1.50
C CYS A 5 20.23 46.90 1.84
N SER A 6 19.11 46.50 2.44
CA SER A 6 18.68 45.10 2.53
C SER A 6 17.54 44.91 1.55
N SER A 7 17.79 44.16 0.48
CA SER A 7 16.73 43.65 -0.39
C SER A 7 16.92 42.15 -0.51
N GLU A 8 16.25 41.43 0.38
CA GLU A 8 16.06 39.99 0.29
C GLU A 8 15.09 39.72 -0.87
N PRO A 9 15.41 38.88 -1.86
CA PRO A 9 14.50 38.58 -2.95
C PRO A 9 13.32 37.74 -2.42
N GLU A 10 12.12 38.31 -2.48
CA GLU A 10 10.88 37.64 -2.12
C GLU A 10 10.64 36.46 -3.07
N ALA A 11 10.46 35.26 -2.53
CA ALA A 11 10.30 34.05 -3.32
C ALA A 11 8.98 34.12 -4.13
N PRO A 12 8.97 33.72 -5.41
CA PRO A 12 7.77 33.84 -6.23
C PRO A 12 6.66 32.93 -5.68
N GLU A 13 5.48 33.51 -5.43
CA GLU A 13 4.31 32.76 -4.97
C GLU A 13 3.75 31.88 -6.10
N ALA A 14 3.47 30.62 -5.79
CA ALA A 14 2.90 29.68 -6.76
C ALA A 14 1.46 30.08 -7.09
N VAL A 15 1.18 30.37 -8.36
CA VAL A 15 -0.17 30.66 -8.84
C VAL A 15 -0.92 29.34 -9.05
N GLU A 16 -1.95 29.10 -8.24
CA GLU A 16 -2.83 27.94 -8.39
C GLU A 16 -3.60 28.07 -9.71
N THR A 17 -3.51 27.04 -10.57
CA THR A 17 -4.24 26.99 -11.84
C THR A 17 -5.41 26.03 -11.72
N ASP A 18 -6.59 26.52 -12.06
CA ASP A 18 -7.81 25.73 -12.06
C ASP A 18 -7.78 24.63 -13.12
N ILE A 19 -8.18 23.42 -12.72
CA ILE A 19 -8.40 22.30 -13.63
C ILE A 19 -9.52 22.68 -14.62
N PRO A 20 -9.30 22.68 -15.95
CA PRO A 20 -10.35 22.98 -16.91
C PRO A 20 -11.63 22.18 -16.66
N GLU A 21 -12.80 22.83 -16.76
CA GLU A 21 -14.10 22.27 -16.35
C GLU A 21 -14.45 20.97 -17.10
N GLU A 22 -13.94 20.79 -18.31
CA GLU A 22 -14.11 19.59 -19.12
C GLU A 22 -13.35 18.37 -18.55
N LEU A 23 -12.25 18.60 -17.82
CA LEU A 23 -11.51 17.55 -17.11
C LEU A 23 -12.09 17.25 -15.72
N ARG A 24 -12.98 18.11 -15.21
CA ARG A 24 -13.63 17.91 -13.91
C ARG A 24 -14.79 16.91 -13.98
N GLN A 25 -15.34 16.65 -15.17
CA GLN A 25 -16.60 15.90 -15.34
C GLN A 25 -16.48 14.38 -15.54
N ASP A 26 -15.31 13.75 -15.37
CA ASP A 26 -15.19 12.28 -15.37
C ASP A 26 -15.21 11.68 -13.95
N THR A 27 -16.04 12.26 -13.06
CA THR A 27 -16.31 11.73 -11.70
C THR A 27 -17.63 10.96 -11.61
N GLY A 28 -18.20 10.57 -12.75
CA GLY A 28 -19.04 9.38 -12.74
C GLY A 28 -18.18 8.24 -12.22
N THR A 29 -18.67 7.43 -11.28
CA THR A 29 -18.17 6.07 -11.10
C THR A 29 -18.29 5.39 -12.46
N ARG A 30 -17.27 5.56 -13.31
CA ARG A 30 -17.01 4.64 -14.38
C ARG A 30 -16.57 3.42 -13.60
N ALA A 31 -17.49 2.48 -13.42
CA ALA A 31 -17.10 1.11 -13.15
C ALA A 31 -15.90 0.86 -14.06
N ALA A 32 -14.75 0.54 -13.45
CA ALA A 32 -13.56 0.23 -14.21
C ALA A 32 -14.02 -0.70 -15.34
N PRO A 33 -13.57 -0.48 -16.60
CA PRO A 33 -13.92 -1.42 -17.66
C PRO A 33 -13.70 -2.81 -17.09
N ASP A 34 -14.73 -3.66 -17.16
CA ASP A 34 -14.61 -5.06 -16.78
C ASP A 34 -13.35 -5.55 -17.47
N VAL A 35 -12.25 -5.63 -16.71
CA VAL A 35 -10.98 -6.18 -17.16
C VAL A 35 -11.27 -7.65 -17.19
N SER A 36 -12.05 -8.04 -18.20
CA SER A 36 -12.71 -9.32 -18.37
C SER A 36 -11.64 -10.38 -18.22
N GLY A 37 -11.51 -10.89 -17.00
CA GLY A 37 -10.42 -11.78 -16.70
C GLY A 37 -9.95 -11.94 -15.28
N ALA A 38 -9.55 -10.84 -14.64
CA ALA A 38 -8.89 -10.96 -13.34
C ALA A 38 -9.94 -10.99 -12.22
N THR A 39 -9.66 -11.73 -11.14
CA THR A 39 -10.52 -11.70 -9.94
C THR A 39 -10.73 -10.25 -9.48
N PRO A 40 -11.99 -9.80 -9.28
CA PRO A 40 -12.31 -8.46 -8.78
C PRO A 40 -11.59 -8.17 -7.46
N MET A 41 -11.23 -6.92 -7.22
CA MET A 41 -10.45 -6.52 -6.04
C MET A 41 -11.08 -7.01 -4.72
N GLU A 42 -12.41 -6.97 -4.61
CA GLU A 42 -13.17 -7.38 -3.43
C GLU A 42 -13.06 -8.88 -3.10
N GLU A 43 -12.67 -9.69 -4.09
CA GLU A 43 -12.53 -11.15 -3.96
C GLU A 43 -11.07 -11.59 -3.82
N ARG A 44 -10.11 -10.64 -3.84
CA ARG A 44 -8.69 -10.94 -3.68
C ARG A 44 -8.35 -11.09 -2.20
N VAL A 45 -7.33 -11.89 -1.91
CA VAL A 45 -6.81 -12.05 -0.55
C VAL A 45 -5.30 -11.83 -0.57
N ALA A 46 -4.81 -10.85 0.19
CA ALA A 46 -3.38 -10.66 0.38
C ALA A 46 -2.91 -11.44 1.59
N THR A 47 -1.73 -12.03 1.48
CA THR A 47 -0.97 -12.56 2.61
C THR A 47 0.16 -11.59 2.91
N LEU A 48 0.09 -10.89 4.04
CA LEU A 48 1.14 -9.98 4.50
C LEU A 48 1.93 -10.64 5.64
N GLY A 49 3.25 -10.50 5.63
CA GLY A 49 4.08 -10.85 6.77
C GLY A 49 4.19 -9.67 7.74
N LEU A 50 4.10 -9.93 9.04
CA LEU A 50 4.34 -8.97 10.11
C LEU A 50 5.37 -9.55 11.09
N LEU A 51 6.48 -8.85 11.27
CA LEU A 51 7.54 -9.18 12.23
C LEU A 51 7.60 -8.14 13.34
N ASN A 52 7.61 -8.60 14.58
CA ASN A 52 8.06 -7.81 15.72
C ASN A 52 9.56 -8.08 15.96
N LYS A 53 10.40 -7.11 15.57
CA LYS A 53 11.87 -7.17 15.66
C LYS A 53 12.39 -7.27 17.11
N ARG A 54 11.59 -6.87 18.11
CA ARG A 54 12.00 -6.87 19.54
C ARG A 54 11.98 -8.26 20.15
N ASN A 55 10.99 -9.09 19.80
CA ASN A 55 10.81 -10.44 20.35
C ASN A 55 10.91 -11.55 19.30
N ASN A 56 11.21 -11.18 18.05
CA ASN A 56 11.35 -12.10 16.91
C ASN A 56 10.11 -12.96 16.64
N ILE A 57 8.91 -12.42 16.93
CA ILE A 57 7.64 -13.08 16.60
C ILE A 57 7.19 -12.60 15.22
N SER A 58 6.97 -13.57 14.32
CA SER A 58 6.40 -13.35 12.99
C SER A 58 5.03 -13.98 12.89
N GLN A 59 4.14 -13.34 12.14
CA GLN A 59 2.81 -13.86 11.84
C GLN A 59 2.39 -13.43 10.43
N ASP A 60 1.53 -14.24 9.83
CA ASP A 60 0.92 -13.94 8.53
C ASP A 60 -0.46 -13.33 8.75
N LEU A 61 -0.75 -12.27 8.00
CA LEU A 61 -2.03 -11.58 7.98
C LEU A 61 -2.69 -11.86 6.62
N GLU A 62 -3.66 -12.76 6.59
CA GLU A 62 -4.56 -12.94 5.46
C GLU A 62 -5.67 -11.90 5.54
N MET A 63 -5.73 -11.02 4.55
CA MET A 63 -6.61 -9.84 4.56
C MET A 63 -7.23 -9.60 3.19
N SER A 64 -8.49 -9.19 3.17
CA SER A 64 -9.16 -8.72 1.95
C SER A 64 -8.93 -7.22 1.74
N PRO A 65 -8.84 -6.70 0.50
CA PRO A 65 -8.78 -5.26 0.26
C PRO A 65 -9.91 -4.49 0.97
N GLY A 66 -9.56 -3.40 1.65
CA GLY A 66 -10.45 -2.64 2.53
C GLY A 66 -10.37 -3.06 4.01
N GLU A 67 -9.77 -4.20 4.33
CA GLU A 67 -9.65 -4.69 5.70
C GLU A 67 -8.57 -3.95 6.49
N SER A 68 -8.78 -3.84 7.80
CA SER A 68 -7.80 -3.36 8.77
C SER A 68 -7.66 -4.36 9.92
N ARG A 69 -6.42 -4.73 10.25
CA ARG A 69 -6.13 -5.59 11.40
C ARG A 69 -5.28 -4.87 12.42
N ARG A 70 -5.69 -4.94 13.69
CA ARG A 70 -4.91 -4.47 14.84
C ARG A 70 -4.26 -5.65 15.54
N ILE A 71 -2.95 -5.56 15.78
CA ILE A 71 -2.17 -6.52 16.55
C ILE A 71 -1.41 -5.72 17.61
N GLY A 72 -1.89 -5.71 18.85
CA GLY A 72 -1.27 -4.91 19.91
C GLY A 72 -1.26 -3.42 19.59
N ASP A 73 -0.06 -2.84 19.50
CA ASP A 73 0.24 -1.43 19.22
C ASP A 73 0.50 -1.15 17.72
N ILE A 74 0.17 -2.07 16.81
CA ILE A 74 0.24 -1.86 15.35
C ILE A 74 -1.11 -2.13 14.68
N ILE A 75 -1.45 -1.29 13.69
CA ILE A 75 -2.57 -1.47 12.77
C ILE A 75 -2.01 -1.57 11.35
N VAL A 76 -2.39 -2.63 10.64
CA VAL A 76 -2.12 -2.83 9.22
C VAL A 76 -3.43 -2.67 8.46
N ARG A 77 -3.44 -1.83 7.43
CA ARG A 77 -4.58 -1.65 6.53
C ARG A 77 -4.18 -2.06 5.13
N LEU A 78 -5.01 -2.88 4.50
CA LEU A 78 -4.83 -3.30 3.13
C LEU A 78 -5.80 -2.52 2.25
N SER A 79 -5.31 -1.79 1.25
CA SER A 79 -6.19 -1.08 0.30
C SER A 79 -6.36 -1.84 -1.01
N ALA A 80 -5.32 -2.54 -1.47
CA ALA A 80 -5.33 -3.32 -2.68
C ALA A 80 -4.21 -4.36 -2.65
N CYS A 81 -4.40 -5.48 -3.36
CA CYS A 81 -3.30 -6.37 -3.75
C CYS A 81 -3.44 -6.79 -5.20
N GLU A 82 -2.30 -7.08 -5.82
CA GLU A 82 -2.23 -7.52 -7.22
C GLU A 82 -1.03 -8.44 -7.43
N ARG A 83 -1.16 -9.37 -8.37
CA ARG A 83 -0.03 -10.08 -8.96
C ARG A 83 -0.08 -9.93 -10.47
N THR A 84 1.06 -9.98 -11.16
CA THR A 84 1.07 -9.98 -12.63
C THR A 84 0.49 -11.27 -13.19
N ALA A 85 0.02 -11.23 -14.44
CA ALA A 85 -0.54 -12.40 -15.09
C ALA A 85 0.53 -13.49 -15.27
N PRO A 86 0.17 -14.79 -15.27
CA PRO A 86 1.14 -15.88 -15.40
C PRO A 86 2.00 -15.85 -16.66
N TRP A 87 1.49 -15.25 -17.74
CA TRP A 87 2.19 -15.12 -19.03
C TRP A 87 2.97 -13.81 -19.17
N GLU A 88 2.92 -12.93 -18.18
CA GLU A 88 3.67 -11.67 -18.17
C GLU A 88 5.01 -11.85 -17.48
N MET A 89 6.05 -11.18 -17.97
CA MET A 89 7.39 -11.20 -17.38
C MET A 89 7.91 -9.77 -17.24
N PRO A 90 8.53 -9.39 -16.09
CA PRO A 90 8.76 -10.22 -14.91
C PRO A 90 7.48 -10.48 -14.11
N GLN A 91 7.43 -11.63 -13.43
CA GLN A 91 6.43 -11.89 -12.39
C GLN A 91 6.64 -10.90 -11.24
N GLU A 92 5.56 -10.37 -10.67
CA GLU A 92 5.60 -9.48 -9.51
C GLU A 92 4.29 -9.60 -8.72
N THR A 93 4.38 -9.44 -7.40
CA THR A 93 3.22 -9.40 -6.51
C THR A 93 3.35 -8.19 -5.61
N GLY A 94 2.32 -7.36 -5.53
CA GLY A 94 2.34 -6.16 -4.74
C GLY A 94 1.05 -5.90 -3.96
N ALA A 95 1.16 -5.07 -2.94
CA ALA A 95 0.00 -4.61 -2.19
C ALA A 95 0.19 -3.16 -1.72
N PHE A 96 -0.89 -2.39 -1.75
CA PHE A 96 -0.93 -1.08 -1.13
C PHE A 96 -1.30 -1.24 0.34
N VAL A 97 -0.34 -0.93 1.21
CA VAL A 97 -0.46 -1.14 2.66
C VAL A 97 -0.26 0.19 3.37
N GLN A 98 -1.05 0.41 4.42
CA GLN A 98 -0.81 1.46 5.39
C GLN A 98 -0.52 0.83 6.75
N VAL A 99 0.52 1.32 7.41
CA VAL A 99 0.91 0.84 8.73
C VAL A 99 0.85 1.99 9.71
N LEU A 100 0.10 1.81 10.79
CA LEU A 100 0.01 2.74 11.90
C LEU A 100 0.50 2.05 13.17
N VAL A 101 1.15 2.81 14.03
CA VAL A 101 1.60 2.34 15.35
C VAL A 101 1.17 3.33 16.42
N GLU A 102 0.83 2.77 17.58
CA GLU A 102 0.49 3.52 18.77
C GLU A 102 1.77 4.09 19.41
N GLY A 103 1.70 5.36 19.84
CA GLY A 103 2.74 6.01 20.62
C GLY A 103 2.93 5.33 21.98
N LYS A 104 4.03 5.66 22.66
CA LYS A 104 4.39 5.12 23.98
C LYS A 104 4.72 6.25 24.93
N GLY A 105 4.46 6.04 26.22
CA GLY A 105 4.75 7.05 27.24
C GLY A 105 3.79 8.22 27.11
N GLU A 106 4.31 9.40 26.80
CA GLU A 106 3.51 10.64 26.69
C GLU A 106 2.54 10.62 25.50
N ASP A 107 2.86 9.85 24.45
CA ASP A 107 2.03 9.71 23.23
C ASP A 107 1.11 8.48 23.27
N GLU A 108 0.87 7.89 24.45
CA GLU A 108 0.04 6.69 24.57
C GLU A 108 -1.40 6.96 24.09
N GLY A 109 -1.91 6.08 23.21
CA GLY A 109 -3.21 6.26 22.55
C GLY A 109 -3.16 7.03 21.23
N GLU A 110 -2.04 7.70 20.91
CA GLU A 110 -1.87 8.37 19.62
C GLU A 110 -1.42 7.41 18.51
N TRP A 111 -2.14 7.39 17.39
CA TRP A 111 -1.82 6.53 16.25
C TRP A 111 -1.10 7.31 15.16
N ARG A 112 0.17 6.94 14.92
CA ARG A 112 0.98 7.56 13.86
C ARG A 112 1.14 6.60 12.68
N LYS A 113 0.88 7.11 11.48
CA LYS A 113 1.13 6.37 10.24
C LYS A 113 2.62 6.37 9.93
N ILE A 114 3.24 5.19 10.00
CA ILE A 114 4.68 5.00 9.74
C ILE A 114 4.97 4.56 8.31
N PHE A 115 3.97 4.02 7.61
CA PHE A 115 4.11 3.63 6.21
C PHE A 115 2.79 3.79 5.46
N SER A 116 2.87 4.15 4.19
CA SER A 116 1.73 4.22 3.27
C SER A 116 2.24 4.13 1.84
N GLY A 117 2.07 2.99 1.19
CA GLY A 117 2.55 2.82 -0.18
C GLY A 117 2.41 1.40 -0.71
N TRP A 118 2.85 1.22 -1.95
CA TRP A 118 2.95 -0.09 -2.58
C TRP A 118 4.21 -0.83 -2.09
N MET A 119 4.03 -2.06 -1.64
CA MET A 119 5.11 -3.00 -1.35
C MET A 119 5.14 -4.08 -2.43
N PHE A 120 6.32 -4.62 -2.71
CA PHE A 120 6.55 -5.61 -3.76
C PHE A 120 7.28 -6.84 -3.20
N GLN A 121 6.74 -8.02 -3.44
CA GLN A 121 7.26 -9.29 -2.93
C GLN A 121 8.67 -9.58 -3.46
N ARG A 122 8.92 -9.34 -4.75
CA ARG A 122 10.21 -9.67 -5.38
C ARG A 122 11.21 -8.52 -5.36
N SER A 123 10.72 -7.32 -5.08
CA SER A 123 11.50 -6.08 -5.06
C SER A 123 11.32 -5.32 -3.75
N PRO A 124 11.57 -5.93 -2.57
CA PRO A 124 11.26 -5.33 -1.27
C PRO A 124 12.02 -4.03 -1.03
N SER A 125 13.21 -3.87 -1.61
CA SER A 125 14.01 -2.64 -1.48
C SER A 125 13.40 -1.40 -2.14
N LEU A 126 12.33 -1.54 -2.95
CA LEU A 126 11.67 -0.39 -3.57
C LEU A 126 10.89 0.46 -2.55
N ASN A 127 10.23 -0.18 -1.59
CA ASN A 127 9.45 0.48 -0.54
C ASN A 127 9.42 -0.40 0.70
N VAL A 128 10.03 0.07 1.79
CA VAL A 128 10.21 -0.69 3.05
C VAL A 128 9.55 0.05 4.21
N VAL A 129 9.07 -0.69 5.21
CA VAL A 129 8.64 -0.11 6.49
C VAL A 129 9.86 0.25 7.34
N GLU A 130 10.14 1.54 7.43
CA GLU A 130 11.20 2.07 8.28
C GLU A 130 10.71 2.25 9.72
N HIS A 131 10.70 1.16 10.49
CA HIS A 131 10.36 1.21 11.92
C HIS A 131 11.28 0.30 12.77
N PRO A 132 11.69 0.75 13.98
CA PRO A 132 12.62 -0.01 14.83
C PRO A 132 12.01 -1.31 15.40
N VAL A 133 10.69 -1.36 15.60
CA VAL A 133 10.03 -2.52 16.25
C VAL A 133 9.32 -3.42 15.25
N TYR A 134 8.83 -2.86 14.14
CA TYR A 134 7.93 -3.57 13.24
C TYR A 134 8.50 -3.63 11.83
N ASP A 135 8.19 -4.72 11.14
CA ASP A 135 8.39 -4.87 9.71
C ASP A 135 7.13 -5.48 9.10
N VAL A 136 6.72 -4.97 7.95
CA VAL A 136 5.56 -5.49 7.20
C VAL A 136 5.97 -5.63 5.75
N TRP A 137 5.68 -6.78 5.16
CA TRP A 137 5.99 -7.06 3.76
C TRP A 137 4.89 -7.89 3.10
N VAL A 138 4.85 -7.87 1.77
CA VAL A 138 3.92 -8.67 0.98
C VAL A 138 4.50 -10.06 0.77
N LYS A 139 3.70 -11.09 1.06
CA LYS A 139 4.06 -12.48 0.78
C LYS A 139 3.32 -13.01 -0.44
N ASP A 140 2.03 -12.70 -0.59
CA ASP A 140 1.24 -13.17 -1.73
C ASP A 140 -0.03 -12.33 -1.96
N CYS A 141 -0.63 -12.47 -3.13
CA CYS A 141 -1.98 -12.00 -3.44
C CYS A 141 -2.72 -13.09 -4.21
N ALA A 142 -3.62 -13.78 -3.51
CA ALA A 142 -4.51 -14.77 -4.09
C ALA A 142 -5.55 -14.10 -4.97
N MET A 143 -5.41 -14.30 -6.28
CA MET A 143 -6.32 -13.85 -7.34
C MET A 143 -6.10 -14.74 -8.57
N SER A 144 -7.04 -14.74 -9.51
CA SER A 144 -6.98 -15.52 -10.75
C SER A 144 -7.05 -14.61 -11.99
N PHE A 145 -6.64 -15.15 -13.14
CA PHE A 145 -6.67 -14.52 -14.47
C PHE A 145 -7.44 -15.41 -15.46
N PRO A 146 -8.03 -14.86 -16.53
CA PRO A 146 -8.75 -15.69 -17.50
C PRO A 146 -7.72 -16.50 -18.29
N GLY A 147 -8.01 -17.78 -18.51
CA GLY A 147 -7.09 -18.65 -19.25
C GLY A 147 -5.91 -19.18 -18.42
N GLU A 148 -5.86 -18.92 -17.11
CA GLU A 148 -5.02 -19.65 -16.16
C GLU A 148 -5.53 -21.10 -16.05
N SER A 149 -5.18 -21.91 -17.03
CA SER A 149 -5.62 -23.31 -17.10
C SER A 149 -4.71 -24.17 -16.22
N GLY A 150 -5.13 -24.43 -14.97
CA GLY A 150 -4.83 -25.68 -14.27
C GLY A 150 -3.54 -25.81 -13.45
N ALA A 151 -3.14 -24.83 -12.64
CA ALA A 151 -2.01 -24.99 -11.71
C ALA A 151 -2.40 -25.11 -10.22
N SER A 152 -3.68 -25.01 -9.87
CA SER A 152 -4.16 -25.02 -8.47
C SER A 152 -4.95 -26.27 -8.06
N ALA A 153 -5.04 -27.29 -8.91
CA ALA A 153 -5.73 -28.55 -8.61
C ALA A 153 -4.78 -29.75 -8.39
N SER A 154 -3.66 -29.56 -7.67
CA SER A 154 -2.73 -30.64 -7.36
C SER A 154 -2.06 -30.45 -5.99
N SER A 155 -2.85 -30.33 -4.92
CA SER A 155 -2.34 -30.51 -3.56
C SER A 155 -3.43 -31.06 -2.64
N GLU A 156 -3.98 -32.21 -3.04
CA GLU A 156 -4.66 -33.14 -2.14
C GLU A 156 -4.38 -34.57 -2.64
N SER A 157 -3.41 -35.23 -2.01
CA SER A 157 -3.21 -36.69 -1.99
C SER A 157 -2.27 -37.04 -0.84
#